data_AF-A0A9X4IJM4-F1
#
_entry.id   AF-A0A9X4IJM4-F1
#
_cell.length_a   1.000
_cell.length_b   1.000
_cell.length_c   1.000
_cell.angle_alpha   90.00
_cell.angle_beta   90.00
_cell.angle_gamma   90.00
#
_symmetry.space_group_name_H-M   'P 1'
#
loop_
_entity.id
_entity.type
_entity.pdbx_description
1 polymer ?
#
loop_
_entity_poly.entity_id
_entity_poly.type
_entity_poly.pdbx_seq_one_letter_code
_entity_poly.pdbx_strand_id
1 'polypeptide(L)'
;MAGALAALLILAGSVPARAAEDAAPAVETRALPPAPWNEQVSMVPGDPERPAQLQVTLLTPDGPGPFPLAIMNHGSAKPYQPTREMPRYAASFASYYFLSRGYAVLLPMMRGFAGSEGKVKTNGCNVAATAVEDARDILAAAIALKDDARLDFTRVVIAGQSFGGWNSLGVAAFNPPGVKGVINFVGGMLEGDCSAGREALAKGAAQLGAATHIPSLWFYGDNDRLFPPATWRLMHERYTQAGGDARVVDVGPFMDNAHELLSYAEGLVLWIPEADAFLGRLGLPNQPIHPEYLPTPFPPPSGYAAVDDVAAVPYLNDQGRELYRRFLAKPLPRAFILTPRGFTGGFDRGFDPIARGMAACGKMSQDCQLYAVDNDVVWARPTPAPPASGFAAITDAAALPYINDQGRAAYARYLTLPRPKAFIIAPDGGWNFAAGIADPQARALADCGAKHQDCRPYAVDGAVVWTGQAGR
;
A
#
# COMPACT_ATOMS: atom_id res chain seq x y z
N MET A 1 2.10 -61.94 31.76
CA MET A 1 3.28 -61.14 32.17
C MET A 1 3.11 -59.76 31.59
N ALA A 2 2.95 -58.76 32.45
CA ALA A 2 2.68 -57.39 32.07
C ALA A 2 3.97 -56.70 31.58
N GLY A 3 3.91 -56.04 30.44
CA GLY A 3 4.97 -55.16 29.93
C GLY A 3 4.35 -53.83 29.55
N ALA A 4 4.55 -52.82 30.39
CA ALA A 4 4.04 -51.46 30.20
C ALA A 4 4.86 -50.72 29.13
N LEU A 5 4.20 -50.20 28.08
CA LEU A 5 4.78 -49.17 27.22
C LEU A 5 4.70 -47.82 27.93
N ALA A 6 5.84 -47.32 28.38
CA ALA A 6 5.96 -45.95 28.88
C ALA A 6 5.97 -44.97 27.69
N ALA A 7 4.94 -44.14 27.58
CA ALA A 7 4.95 -42.97 26.71
C ALA A 7 5.81 -41.88 27.36
N LEU A 8 6.92 -41.53 26.72
CA LEU A 8 7.79 -40.45 27.15
C LEU A 8 7.08 -39.10 26.86
N LEU A 9 6.48 -38.48 27.89
CA LEU A 9 6.06 -37.08 27.82
C LEU A 9 7.33 -36.21 27.87
N ILE A 10 7.75 -35.70 26.71
CA ILE A 10 8.66 -34.55 26.67
C ILE A 10 7.79 -33.31 26.94
N LEU A 11 7.79 -32.86 28.19
CA LEU A 11 7.30 -31.54 28.58
C LEU A 11 8.23 -30.50 27.94
N ALA A 12 7.92 -30.09 26.71
CA ALA A 12 8.51 -28.90 26.12
C ALA A 12 8.09 -27.71 27.00
N GLY A 13 9.06 -27.10 27.69
CA GLY A 13 8.84 -25.88 28.45
C GLY A 13 8.20 -24.83 27.56
N SER A 14 7.00 -24.40 27.93
CA SER A 14 6.26 -23.34 27.26
C SER A 14 7.03 -22.03 27.42
N VAL A 15 7.79 -21.64 26.40
CA VAL A 15 8.20 -20.24 26.26
C VAL A 15 6.90 -19.44 26.08
N PRO A 16 6.61 -18.44 26.91
CA PRO A 16 5.38 -17.67 26.77
C PRO A 16 5.39 -16.98 25.40
N ALA A 17 4.36 -17.24 24.59
CA ALA A 17 4.12 -16.47 23.38
C ALA A 17 3.92 -15.01 23.80
N ARG A 18 4.88 -14.15 23.47
CA ARG A 18 4.71 -12.71 23.61
C ARG A 18 3.75 -12.28 22.50
N ALA A 19 2.46 -12.20 22.84
CA ALA A 19 1.57 -11.33 22.09
C ALA A 19 2.22 -9.93 22.11
N ALA A 20 2.57 -9.40 20.95
CA ALA A 20 2.65 -7.96 20.85
C ALA A 20 1.22 -7.47 21.07
N GLU A 21 0.91 -7.12 22.33
CA GLU A 21 -0.14 -6.15 22.67
C GLU A 21 -0.12 -5.01 21.65
N ASP A 22 -1.28 -4.38 21.42
CA ASP A 22 -1.58 -3.26 20.50
C ASP A 22 -0.60 -2.06 20.57
N ALA A 23 0.68 -2.32 20.34
CA ALA A 23 1.83 -1.49 20.61
C ALA A 23 2.82 -1.58 19.45
N ALA A 24 2.32 -1.79 18.22
CA ALA A 24 2.75 -0.80 17.26
C ALA A 24 2.19 0.52 17.83
N PRO A 25 3.00 1.53 18.17
CA PRO A 25 2.46 2.86 18.41
C PRO A 25 1.57 3.22 17.21
N ALA A 26 0.79 4.29 17.30
CA ALA A 26 0.30 4.93 16.09
C ALA A 26 1.51 5.38 15.24
N VAL A 27 2.17 4.43 14.57
CA VAL A 27 3.23 4.65 13.60
C VAL A 27 2.49 5.39 12.51
N GLU A 28 2.91 6.63 12.30
CA GLU A 28 2.26 7.58 11.41
C GLU A 28 1.78 6.83 10.17
N THR A 29 0.48 6.88 9.90
CA THR A 29 -0.14 6.31 8.70
C THR A 29 0.39 6.96 7.40
N ARG A 30 1.38 7.85 7.52
CA ARG A 30 2.09 8.59 6.49
C ARG A 30 3.58 8.21 6.39
N ALA A 31 4.09 7.36 7.30
CA ALA A 31 5.48 6.93 7.27
C ALA A 31 5.73 6.10 6.01
N LEU A 32 6.67 6.57 5.19
CA LEU A 32 7.10 5.90 3.97
C LEU A 32 8.08 4.77 4.33
N PRO A 33 8.09 3.65 3.58
CA PRO A 33 9.04 2.59 3.84
C PRO A 33 10.45 3.09 3.49
N PRO A 34 11.52 2.64 4.18
CA PRO A 34 12.86 2.94 3.74
C PRO A 34 13.04 2.39 2.32
N ALA A 35 13.36 3.25 1.35
CA ALA A 35 13.72 2.82 0.00
C ALA A 35 15.07 3.44 -0.36
N PRO A 36 15.88 2.78 -1.20
CA PRO A 36 17.17 3.32 -1.58
C PRO A 36 16.94 4.53 -2.48
N TRP A 37 17.29 5.73 -2.04
CA TRP A 37 17.36 6.90 -2.92
C TRP A 37 18.54 7.76 -2.52
N ASN A 38 19.04 8.52 -3.49
CA ASN A 38 20.00 9.57 -3.21
C ASN A 38 19.22 10.88 -3.02
N GLU A 39 19.22 11.42 -1.81
CA GLU A 39 18.62 12.72 -1.48
C GLU A 39 19.71 13.81 -1.47
N GLN A 40 19.46 14.88 -2.22
CA GLN A 40 20.27 16.08 -2.21
C GLN A 40 19.39 17.27 -1.82
N VAL A 41 19.78 17.98 -0.76
CA VAL A 41 19.13 19.23 -0.33
C VAL A 41 20.09 20.38 -0.60
N SER A 42 19.62 21.40 -1.31
CA SER A 42 20.45 22.57 -1.65
C SER A 42 19.63 23.86 -1.66
N MET A 43 20.34 24.99 -1.57
CA MET A 43 19.78 26.30 -1.86
C MET A 43 20.18 26.69 -3.27
N VAL A 44 19.22 27.06 -4.12
CA VAL A 44 19.44 27.47 -5.51
C VAL A 44 18.91 28.88 -5.77
N PRO A 45 19.43 29.62 -6.75
CA PRO A 45 18.87 30.91 -7.13
C PRO A 45 17.41 30.77 -7.62
N GLY A 46 16.53 31.63 -7.10
CA GLY A 46 15.16 31.79 -7.57
C GLY A 46 15.06 32.74 -8.77
N ASP A 47 13.85 33.28 -8.99
CA ASP A 47 13.57 34.21 -10.09
C ASP A 47 14.58 35.37 -10.14
N PRO A 48 15.32 35.57 -11.26
CA PRO A 48 16.35 36.61 -11.36
C PRO A 48 15.79 38.04 -11.26
N GLU A 49 14.51 38.25 -11.61
CA GLU A 49 13.86 39.56 -11.45
C GLU A 49 13.45 39.84 -10.00
N ARG A 50 13.37 38.78 -9.17
CA ARG A 50 13.00 38.85 -7.76
C ARG A 50 13.97 38.00 -6.94
N PRO A 51 15.26 38.39 -6.80
CA PRO A 51 16.28 37.53 -6.21
C PRO A 51 15.91 36.97 -4.84
N ALA A 52 16.05 35.66 -4.68
CA ALA A 52 15.89 34.91 -3.44
C ALA A 52 16.60 33.56 -3.59
N GLN A 53 17.14 33.00 -2.51
CA GLN A 53 17.59 31.61 -2.49
C GLN A 53 16.41 30.68 -2.17
N LEU A 54 16.19 29.66 -2.99
CA LEU A 54 15.11 28.68 -2.85
C LEU A 54 15.67 27.35 -2.37
N GLN A 55 15.06 26.76 -1.36
CA GLN A 55 15.38 25.43 -0.88
C GLN A 55 14.77 24.40 -1.83
N VAL A 56 15.59 23.49 -2.34
CA VAL A 56 15.15 22.39 -3.20
C VAL A 56 15.59 21.06 -2.61
N THR A 57 14.82 20.02 -2.91
CA THR A 57 15.21 18.64 -2.66
C THR A 57 15.13 17.85 -3.94
N LEU A 58 16.22 17.19 -4.28
CA LEU A 58 16.31 16.30 -5.42
C LEU A 58 16.43 14.87 -4.90
N LEU A 59 15.48 14.03 -5.29
CA LEU A 59 15.53 12.58 -5.08
C LEU A 59 15.90 11.93 -6.40
N THR A 60 16.87 11.02 -6.39
CA THR A 60 17.21 10.20 -7.56
C THR A 60 17.18 8.73 -7.20
N PRO A 61 16.61 7.87 -8.09
CA PRO A 61 16.67 6.44 -7.89
C PRO A 61 18.07 5.92 -8.20
N ASP A 62 18.35 4.68 -7.83
CA ASP A 62 19.60 4.02 -8.24
C ASP A 62 19.62 3.78 -9.75
N GLY A 63 20.74 4.06 -10.40
CA GLY A 63 20.91 3.82 -11.83
C GLY A 63 21.81 4.85 -12.53
N PRO A 64 22.10 4.63 -13.82
CA PRO A 64 23.05 5.46 -14.55
C PRO A 64 22.49 6.81 -15.04
N GLY A 65 21.17 7.00 -15.06
CA GLY A 65 20.54 8.17 -15.70
C GLY A 65 20.80 8.25 -17.22
N PRO A 66 20.56 9.40 -17.86
CA PRO A 66 19.88 10.56 -17.29
C PRO A 66 18.40 10.26 -17.01
N PHE A 67 17.93 10.66 -15.83
CA PHE A 67 16.59 10.40 -15.36
C PHE A 67 15.60 11.45 -15.92
N PRO A 68 14.44 11.04 -16.47
CA PRO A 68 13.33 11.96 -16.65
C PRO A 68 13.01 12.68 -15.33
N LEU A 69 12.49 13.90 -15.41
CA LEU A 69 12.27 14.74 -14.24
C LEU A 69 10.79 14.88 -13.90
N ALA A 70 10.44 14.56 -12.66
CA ALA A 70 9.16 14.93 -12.06
C ALA A 70 9.38 16.12 -11.12
N ILE A 71 8.71 17.25 -11.37
CA ILE A 71 8.71 18.40 -10.47
C ILE A 71 7.43 18.35 -9.65
N MET A 72 7.56 18.04 -8.36
CA MET A 72 6.42 17.88 -7.46
C MET A 72 6.31 19.07 -6.51
N ASN A 73 5.26 19.87 -6.67
CA ASN A 73 5.02 21.10 -5.92
C ASN A 73 4.21 20.85 -4.65
N HIS A 74 4.65 21.44 -3.53
CA HIS A 74 3.98 21.30 -2.24
C HIS A 74 2.66 22.09 -2.15
N GLY A 75 1.76 21.65 -1.26
CA GLY A 75 0.57 22.40 -0.86
C GLY A 75 0.89 23.60 0.05
N SER A 76 -0.12 24.34 0.48
CA SER A 76 0.08 25.46 1.42
C SER A 76 0.38 24.95 2.83
N ALA A 77 0.86 25.84 3.71
CA ALA A 77 0.93 25.56 5.14
C ALA A 77 -0.49 25.33 5.70
N LYS A 78 -0.57 24.60 6.82
CA LYS A 78 -1.84 24.44 7.55
C LYS A 78 -2.34 25.79 8.08
N PRO A 79 -3.66 25.94 8.31
CA PRO A 79 -4.18 27.11 9.02
C PRO A 79 -3.40 27.35 10.31
N TYR A 80 -3.00 28.60 10.54
CA TYR A 80 -2.23 29.06 11.71
C TYR A 80 -0.77 28.58 11.81
N GLN A 81 -0.27 27.81 10.86
CA GLN A 81 1.15 27.48 10.78
C GLN A 81 1.88 28.56 9.97
N PRO A 82 2.92 29.21 10.52
CA PRO A 82 3.78 30.09 9.72
C PRO A 82 4.42 29.31 8.57
N THR A 83 4.38 29.86 7.35
CA THR A 83 4.90 29.16 6.15
C THR A 83 6.38 28.81 6.25
N ARG A 84 7.16 29.59 7.00
CA ARG A 84 8.57 29.34 7.32
C ARG A 84 8.81 28.18 8.27
N GLU A 85 7.81 27.82 9.07
CA GLU A 85 7.84 26.68 9.99
C GLU A 85 7.23 25.43 9.38
N MET A 86 6.76 25.50 8.13
CA MET A 86 6.41 24.32 7.37
C MET A 86 7.67 23.46 7.15
N PRO A 87 7.62 22.14 7.39
CA PRO A 87 8.71 21.26 7.04
C PRO A 87 9.03 21.35 5.54
N ARG A 88 10.31 21.20 5.18
CA ARG A 88 10.72 21.08 3.78
C ARG A 88 9.94 19.95 3.12
N TYR A 89 9.55 20.15 1.86
CA TYR A 89 8.93 19.10 1.09
C TYR A 89 9.93 17.99 0.81
N ALA A 90 9.64 16.82 1.38
CA ALA A 90 10.47 15.63 1.31
C ALA A 90 9.69 14.51 0.60
N ALA A 91 10.20 13.29 0.72
CA ALA A 91 9.56 12.14 0.11
C ALA A 91 8.08 12.00 0.54
N SER A 92 7.27 11.54 -0.40
CA SER A 92 5.81 11.36 -0.35
C SER A 92 5.37 10.20 -1.26
N PHE A 93 4.12 9.76 -1.19
CA PHE A 93 3.57 8.72 -2.08
C PHE A 93 3.70 9.08 -3.56
N ALA A 94 3.51 10.34 -3.92
CA ALA A 94 3.72 10.82 -5.30
C ALA A 94 5.20 10.73 -5.72
N SER A 95 6.14 11.10 -4.84
CA SER A 95 7.57 10.93 -5.17
C SER A 95 7.96 9.46 -5.36
N TYR A 96 7.38 8.55 -4.56
CA TYR A 96 7.62 7.11 -4.66
C TYR A 96 7.11 6.53 -5.97
N TYR A 97 5.93 6.99 -6.41
CA TYR A 97 5.41 6.66 -7.73
C TYR A 97 6.37 7.06 -8.86
N PHE A 98 6.90 8.28 -8.84
CA PHE A 98 7.83 8.74 -9.87
C PHE A 98 9.19 8.00 -9.79
N LEU A 99 9.74 7.83 -8.59
CA LEU A 99 10.97 7.04 -8.37
C LEU A 99 10.80 5.60 -8.89
N SER A 100 9.66 4.97 -8.63
CA SER A 100 9.38 3.60 -9.12
C SER A 100 9.42 3.46 -10.65
N ARG A 101 9.22 4.57 -11.38
CA ARG A 101 9.25 4.62 -12.85
C ARG A 101 10.58 5.17 -13.40
N GLY A 102 11.58 5.34 -12.55
CA GLY A 102 12.92 5.80 -12.92
C GLY A 102 13.05 7.31 -13.08
N TYR A 103 12.15 8.11 -12.51
CA TYR A 103 12.27 9.57 -12.55
C TYR A 103 13.16 10.06 -11.40
N ALA A 104 13.92 11.11 -11.66
CA ALA A 104 14.36 12.02 -10.61
C ALA A 104 13.17 12.87 -10.16
N VAL A 105 13.07 13.17 -8.87
CA VAL A 105 11.98 13.99 -8.32
C VAL A 105 12.55 15.26 -7.69
N LEU A 106 12.23 16.40 -8.29
CA LEU A 106 12.53 17.72 -7.76
C LEU A 106 11.35 18.22 -6.93
N LEU A 107 11.63 18.57 -5.69
CA LEU A 107 10.68 19.07 -4.69
C LEU A 107 11.11 20.50 -4.30
N PRO A 108 10.74 21.53 -5.08
CA PRO A 108 11.10 22.90 -4.77
C PRO A 108 10.20 23.44 -3.66
N MET A 109 10.80 24.13 -2.68
CA MET A 109 10.05 24.98 -1.75
C MET A 109 9.86 26.35 -2.38
N MET A 110 8.61 26.76 -2.55
CA MET A 110 8.26 28.09 -3.04
C MET A 110 8.76 29.17 -2.08
N ARG A 111 8.97 30.38 -2.61
CA ARG A 111 9.45 31.54 -1.85
C ARG A 111 8.65 31.76 -0.57
N GLY A 112 9.35 31.98 0.55
CA GLY A 112 8.73 32.21 1.84
C GLY A 112 8.19 30.96 2.55
N PHE A 113 8.39 29.76 2.00
CA PHE A 113 8.11 28.49 2.66
C PHE A 113 9.38 27.80 3.13
N ALA A 114 9.32 27.14 4.30
CA ALA A 114 10.45 26.42 4.90
C ALA A 114 11.77 27.22 4.82
N GLY A 115 12.84 26.62 4.27
CA GLY A 115 14.13 27.26 4.10
C GLY A 115 14.22 28.29 2.97
N SER A 116 13.25 28.38 2.06
CA SER A 116 13.29 29.32 0.92
C SER A 116 13.14 30.76 1.37
N GLU A 117 14.06 31.62 0.94
CA GLU A 117 14.09 33.05 1.23
C GLU A 117 12.84 33.80 0.72
N GLY A 118 12.76 35.10 1.03
CA GLY A 118 11.63 35.96 0.66
C GLY A 118 10.39 35.76 1.53
N LYS A 119 9.24 36.21 1.02
CA LYS A 119 7.94 36.15 1.67
C LYS A 119 6.90 35.64 0.68
N VAL A 120 5.91 34.90 1.17
CA VAL A 120 4.72 34.56 0.39
C VAL A 120 4.00 35.86 0.03
N LYS A 121 3.63 35.99 -1.25
CA LYS A 121 2.83 37.10 -1.75
C LYS A 121 1.62 36.52 -2.47
N THR A 122 0.47 37.13 -2.27
CA THR A 122 -0.75 36.76 -2.97
C THR A 122 -1.35 37.98 -3.63
N ASN A 123 -2.07 37.76 -4.72
CA ASN A 123 -2.70 38.81 -5.51
C ASN A 123 -4.21 38.92 -5.22
N GLY A 124 -4.63 38.61 -3.99
CA GLY A 124 -6.03 38.59 -3.59
C GLY A 124 -6.85 37.61 -4.46
N CYS A 125 -8.00 38.07 -4.96
CA CYS A 125 -8.82 37.29 -5.88
C CYS A 125 -8.19 37.07 -7.28
N ASN A 126 -7.03 37.65 -7.59
CA ASN A 126 -6.31 37.34 -8.82
C ASN A 126 -5.39 36.11 -8.61
N VAL A 127 -6.01 34.97 -8.35
CA VAL A 127 -5.31 33.72 -8.00
C VAL A 127 -4.43 33.16 -9.13
N ALA A 128 -4.69 33.51 -10.40
CA ALA A 128 -3.79 33.16 -11.50
C ALA A 128 -2.48 33.96 -11.48
N ALA A 129 -2.53 35.25 -11.10
CA ALA A 129 -1.31 36.04 -10.95
C ALA A 129 -0.41 35.49 -9.84
N THR A 130 -0.99 35.05 -8.72
CA THR A 130 -0.24 34.31 -7.67
C THR A 130 0.43 33.07 -8.25
N ALA A 131 -0.30 32.23 -9.00
CA ALA A 131 0.28 31.03 -9.59
C ALA A 131 1.40 31.31 -10.59
N VAL A 132 1.27 32.37 -11.39
CA VAL A 132 2.31 32.80 -12.34
C VAL A 132 3.56 33.30 -11.61
N GLU A 133 3.41 34.02 -10.50
CA GLU A 133 4.54 34.47 -9.68
C GLU A 133 5.27 33.31 -9.00
N ASP A 134 4.54 32.33 -8.46
CA ASP A 134 5.13 31.13 -7.86
C ASP A 134 5.79 30.24 -8.92
N ALA A 135 5.17 30.13 -10.09
CA ALA A 135 5.71 29.37 -11.23
C ALA A 135 7.08 29.88 -11.68
N ARG A 136 7.34 31.19 -11.63
CA ARG A 136 8.67 31.74 -11.93
C ARG A 136 9.74 31.21 -10.98
N ASP A 137 9.43 31.09 -9.69
CA ASP A 137 10.35 30.54 -8.70
C ASP A 137 10.54 29.04 -8.88
N ILE A 138 9.47 28.29 -9.17
CA ILE A 138 9.53 26.85 -9.48
C ILE A 138 10.41 26.60 -10.72
N LEU A 139 10.19 27.37 -11.79
CA LEU A 139 10.99 27.28 -13.02
C LEU A 139 12.45 27.65 -12.78
N ALA A 140 12.73 28.74 -12.05
CA ALA A 140 14.09 29.14 -11.72
C ALA A 140 14.82 28.05 -10.91
N ALA A 141 14.15 27.45 -9.92
CA ALA A 141 14.69 26.35 -9.14
C ALA A 141 15.05 25.12 -10.01
N ALA A 142 14.22 24.79 -10.99
CA ALA A 142 14.51 23.72 -11.95
C ALA A 142 15.68 24.09 -12.89
N ILE A 143 15.68 25.31 -13.43
CA ILE A 143 16.72 25.82 -14.34
C ILE A 143 18.09 25.85 -13.65
N ALA A 144 18.15 26.10 -12.35
CA ALA A 144 19.40 26.07 -11.59
C ALA A 144 20.07 24.68 -11.58
N LEU A 145 19.33 23.62 -11.89
CA LEU A 145 19.82 22.24 -11.98
C LEU A 145 20.03 21.75 -13.42
N LYS A 146 19.86 22.62 -14.43
CA LYS A 146 19.90 22.24 -15.86
C LYS A 146 21.21 21.58 -16.31
N ASP A 147 22.31 21.89 -15.63
CA ASP A 147 23.65 21.41 -15.97
C ASP A 147 24.00 20.11 -15.22
N ASP A 148 23.08 19.58 -14.39
CA ASP A 148 23.22 18.26 -13.79
C ASP A 148 22.97 17.17 -14.84
N ALA A 149 24.06 16.55 -15.32
CA ALA A 149 24.02 15.51 -16.35
C ALA A 149 23.20 14.26 -15.97
N ARG A 150 22.81 14.11 -14.69
CA ARG A 150 21.90 13.04 -14.25
C ARG A 150 20.46 13.31 -14.65
N LEU A 151 20.08 14.54 -15.02
CA LEU A 151 18.70 14.94 -15.26
C LEU A 151 18.41 15.13 -16.75
N ASP A 152 17.29 14.58 -17.22
CA ASP A 152 16.79 14.77 -18.57
C ASP A 152 15.66 15.80 -18.60
N PHE A 153 16.03 17.04 -18.89
CA PHE A 153 15.10 18.17 -19.03
C PHE A 153 14.24 18.10 -20.31
N THR A 154 14.40 17.11 -21.19
CA THR A 154 13.54 16.93 -22.37
C THR A 154 12.30 16.08 -22.08
N ARG A 155 12.29 15.38 -20.93
CA ARG A 155 11.22 14.49 -20.46
C ARG A 155 10.79 14.90 -19.06
N VAL A 156 10.01 15.98 -18.97
CA VAL A 156 9.58 16.55 -17.70
C VAL A 156 8.06 16.43 -17.50
N VAL A 157 7.64 16.08 -16.29
CA VAL A 157 6.25 16.18 -15.83
C VAL A 157 6.18 17.07 -14.60
N ILE A 158 5.19 17.96 -14.55
CA ILE A 158 4.92 18.79 -13.37
C ILE A 158 3.73 18.19 -12.63
N ALA A 159 3.82 18.10 -11.32
CA ALA A 159 2.73 17.62 -10.50
C ALA A 159 2.63 18.40 -9.19
N GLY A 160 1.48 18.35 -8.54
CA GLY A 160 1.30 18.95 -7.23
C GLY A 160 -0.06 18.70 -6.64
N GLN A 161 -0.16 18.87 -5.33
CA GLN A 161 -1.42 18.76 -4.58
C GLN A 161 -1.88 20.12 -4.09
N SER A 162 -3.19 20.38 -4.11
CA SER A 162 -3.75 21.59 -3.49
C SER A 162 -3.14 22.87 -4.10
N PHE A 163 -2.57 23.75 -3.29
CA PHE A 163 -1.80 24.91 -3.77
C PHE A 163 -0.70 24.53 -4.78
N GLY A 164 -0.03 23.39 -4.59
CA GLY A 164 0.96 22.88 -5.53
C GLY A 164 0.36 22.43 -6.85
N GLY A 165 -0.87 21.88 -6.85
CA GLY A 165 -1.60 21.52 -8.07
C GLY A 165 -1.99 22.77 -8.88
N TRP A 166 -2.44 23.82 -8.17
CA TRP A 166 -2.71 25.13 -8.77
C TRP A 166 -1.46 25.76 -9.39
N ASN A 167 -0.36 25.78 -8.66
CA ASN A 167 0.91 26.33 -9.14
C ASN A 167 1.53 25.49 -10.26
N SER A 168 1.22 24.19 -10.34
CA SER A 168 1.60 23.35 -11.48
C SER A 168 0.91 23.78 -12.77
N LEU A 169 -0.37 24.21 -12.71
CA LEU A 169 -1.05 24.84 -13.85
C LEU A 169 -0.42 26.20 -14.18
N GLY A 170 0.02 26.96 -13.15
CA GLY A 170 0.80 28.18 -13.31
C GLY A 170 2.09 27.97 -14.11
N VAL A 171 2.85 26.93 -13.79
CA VAL A 171 4.06 26.54 -14.53
C VAL A 171 3.75 26.21 -15.99
N ALA A 172 2.67 25.47 -16.22
CA ALA A 172 2.27 25.06 -17.57
C ALA A 172 1.88 26.24 -18.47
N ALA A 173 1.37 27.34 -17.91
CA ALA A 173 1.06 28.56 -18.65
C ALA A 173 2.29 29.21 -19.32
N PHE A 174 3.51 28.89 -18.86
CA PHE A 174 4.75 29.35 -19.50
C PHE A 174 5.17 28.49 -20.70
N ASN A 175 4.54 27.34 -20.93
CA ASN A 175 4.93 26.35 -21.94
C ASN A 175 6.45 26.01 -21.93
N PRO A 176 7.05 25.72 -20.76
CA PRO A 176 8.48 25.46 -20.67
C PRO A 176 8.88 24.28 -21.57
N PRO A 177 9.98 24.41 -22.35
CA PRO A 177 10.49 23.32 -23.18
C PRO A 177 10.75 22.05 -22.37
N GLY A 178 10.40 20.90 -22.95
CA GLY A 178 10.62 19.59 -22.33
C GLY A 178 9.55 19.13 -21.35
N VAL A 179 8.69 20.03 -20.85
CA VAL A 179 7.50 19.64 -20.09
C VAL A 179 6.47 19.04 -21.03
N LYS A 180 6.07 17.79 -20.75
CA LYS A 180 5.13 17.03 -21.57
C LYS A 180 3.71 17.02 -21.01
N GLY A 181 3.55 17.20 -19.70
CA GLY A 181 2.24 17.15 -19.07
C GLY A 181 2.23 17.65 -17.65
N VAL A 182 1.01 17.88 -17.15
CA VAL A 182 0.74 18.27 -15.76
C VAL A 182 -0.16 17.24 -15.08
N ILE A 183 0.15 16.87 -13.84
CA ILE A 183 -0.74 16.09 -12.98
C ILE A 183 -1.18 16.94 -11.79
N ASN A 184 -2.44 17.39 -11.85
CA ASN A 184 -3.05 18.24 -10.84
C ASN A 184 -3.88 17.40 -9.86
N PHE A 185 -3.39 17.23 -8.63
CA PHE A 185 -4.13 16.56 -7.57
C PHE A 185 -4.88 17.58 -6.71
N VAL A 186 -6.21 17.55 -6.74
CA VAL A 186 -7.11 18.40 -5.92
C VAL A 186 -6.66 19.87 -5.86
N GLY A 187 -6.19 20.41 -7.00
CA GLY A 187 -5.51 21.69 -7.02
C GLY A 187 -6.44 22.88 -6.93
N GLY A 188 -5.97 23.91 -6.26
CA GLY A 188 -6.66 25.18 -6.14
C GLY A 188 -5.96 26.08 -5.13
N MET A 189 -6.49 27.28 -4.97
CA MET A 189 -6.02 28.26 -4.01
C MET A 189 -7.22 28.85 -3.28
N LEU A 190 -7.14 28.88 -1.95
CA LEU A 190 -8.05 29.64 -1.11
C LEU A 190 -7.31 30.87 -0.60
N GLU A 191 -7.83 32.04 -0.92
CA GLU A 191 -7.33 33.31 -0.43
C GLU A 191 -8.30 33.85 0.62
N GLY A 192 -7.81 34.08 1.84
CA GLY A 192 -8.64 34.43 3.00
C GLY A 192 -9.42 35.74 2.79
N ASP A 193 -8.82 36.68 2.07
CA ASP A 193 -9.41 37.99 1.78
C ASP A 193 -10.25 38.00 0.49
N CYS A 194 -10.47 36.85 -0.15
CA CYS A 194 -11.28 36.75 -1.37
C CYS A 194 -12.68 36.21 -1.10
N SER A 195 -13.68 37.10 -1.03
CA SER A 195 -15.08 36.73 -0.82
C SER A 195 -15.73 35.97 -1.99
N ALA A 196 -15.15 36.04 -3.18
CA ALA A 196 -15.60 35.36 -4.41
C ALA A 196 -14.63 34.25 -4.84
N GLY A 197 -14.15 33.44 -3.89
CA GLY A 197 -13.08 32.46 -4.12
C GLY A 197 -13.36 31.45 -5.25
N ARG A 198 -14.60 30.95 -5.36
CA ARG A 198 -14.98 30.00 -6.42
C ARG A 198 -14.91 30.64 -7.81
N GLU A 199 -15.46 31.84 -7.98
CA GLU A 199 -15.42 32.60 -9.22
C GLU A 199 -13.98 33.02 -9.57
N ALA A 200 -13.19 33.43 -8.58
CA ALA A 200 -11.79 33.75 -8.73
C ALA A 200 -10.98 32.56 -9.25
N LEU A 201 -11.18 31.37 -8.66
CA LEU A 201 -10.57 30.12 -9.12
C LEU A 201 -10.97 29.77 -10.55
N ALA A 202 -12.26 29.86 -10.87
CA ALA A 202 -12.77 29.57 -12.22
C ALA A 202 -12.20 30.54 -13.27
N LYS A 203 -12.16 31.84 -12.95
CA LYS A 203 -11.55 32.87 -13.81
C LYS A 203 -10.06 32.61 -13.98
N GLY A 204 -9.36 32.31 -12.90
CA GLY A 204 -7.93 32.00 -12.94
C GLY A 204 -7.65 30.75 -13.78
N ALA A 205 -8.51 29.73 -13.68
CA ALA A 205 -8.39 28.51 -14.47
C ALA A 205 -8.56 28.81 -15.96
N ALA A 206 -9.52 29.68 -16.34
CA ALA A 206 -9.63 30.18 -17.70
C ALA A 206 -8.35 30.88 -18.19
N GLN A 207 -7.75 31.74 -17.36
CA GLN A 207 -6.54 32.48 -17.71
C GLN A 207 -5.34 31.55 -17.93
N LEU A 208 -5.15 30.57 -17.04
CA LEU A 208 -4.08 29.59 -17.16
C LEU A 208 -4.31 28.64 -18.34
N GLY A 209 -5.55 28.22 -18.57
CA GLY A 209 -5.94 27.37 -19.70
C GLY A 209 -5.71 28.04 -21.06
N ALA A 210 -6.03 29.34 -21.17
CA ALA A 210 -5.79 30.11 -22.39
C ALA A 210 -4.30 30.28 -22.73
N ALA A 211 -3.42 30.20 -21.73
CA ALA A 211 -1.99 30.45 -21.90
C ALA A 211 -1.18 29.17 -22.20
N THR A 212 -1.72 27.99 -21.93
CA THR A 212 -0.98 26.73 -22.02
C THR A 212 -1.41 25.86 -23.19
N HIS A 213 -0.45 25.11 -23.72
CA HIS A 213 -0.65 24.05 -24.71
C HIS A 213 -0.24 22.68 -24.15
N ILE A 214 0.11 22.62 -22.85
CA ILE A 214 0.57 21.39 -22.19
C ILE A 214 -0.67 20.64 -21.68
N PRO A 215 -0.86 19.37 -22.05
CA PRO A 215 -2.00 18.59 -21.59
C PRO A 215 -1.91 18.32 -20.09
N SER A 216 -3.07 18.18 -19.45
CA SER A 216 -3.14 17.98 -18.01
C SER A 216 -4.13 16.89 -17.59
N LEU A 217 -3.79 16.18 -16.51
CA LEU A 217 -4.62 15.20 -15.84
C LEU A 217 -4.98 15.70 -14.44
N TRP A 218 -6.26 15.77 -14.13
CA TRP A 218 -6.79 16.38 -12.92
C TRP A 218 -7.51 15.33 -12.07
N PHE A 219 -7.18 15.23 -10.79
CA PHE A 219 -7.85 14.33 -9.84
C PHE A 219 -8.63 15.15 -8.82
N TYR A 220 -9.94 14.92 -8.72
CA TYR A 220 -10.82 15.56 -7.73
C TYR A 220 -11.83 14.54 -7.20
N GLY A 221 -12.40 14.79 -6.02
CA GLY A 221 -13.40 13.91 -5.42
C GLY A 221 -14.60 14.66 -4.84
N ASP A 222 -15.65 13.90 -4.51
CA ASP A 222 -16.96 14.43 -4.14
C ASP A 222 -17.01 15.02 -2.72
N ASN A 223 -16.20 14.49 -1.81
CA ASN A 223 -16.12 14.93 -0.41
C ASN A 223 -14.91 15.84 -0.13
N ASP A 224 -14.33 16.49 -1.16
CA ASP A 224 -13.31 17.52 -0.96
C ASP A 224 -13.92 18.74 -0.25
N ARG A 225 -13.40 19.06 0.93
CA ARG A 225 -13.90 20.14 1.80
C ARG A 225 -13.42 21.53 1.39
N LEU A 226 -12.35 21.63 0.60
CA LEU A 226 -11.80 22.91 0.14
C LEU A 226 -12.32 23.27 -1.25
N PHE A 227 -12.35 22.28 -2.14
CA PHE A 227 -12.78 22.42 -3.52
C PHE A 227 -13.91 21.44 -3.80
N PRO A 228 -15.15 21.70 -3.35
CA PRO A 228 -16.27 20.79 -3.59
C PRO A 228 -16.59 20.68 -5.10
N PRO A 229 -17.44 19.71 -5.52
CA PRO A 229 -17.76 19.48 -6.92
C PRO A 229 -18.19 20.69 -7.74
N ALA A 230 -18.97 21.60 -7.15
CA ALA A 230 -19.37 22.84 -7.81
C ALA A 230 -18.17 23.76 -8.14
N THR A 231 -17.10 23.71 -7.35
CA THR A 231 -15.89 24.50 -7.55
C THR A 231 -14.98 23.90 -8.61
N TRP A 232 -14.56 22.63 -8.45
CA TRP A 232 -13.60 22.04 -9.38
C TRP A 232 -14.21 21.79 -10.76
N ARG A 233 -15.51 21.45 -10.87
CA ARG A 233 -16.20 21.31 -12.17
C ARG A 233 -16.22 22.64 -12.91
N LEU A 234 -16.50 23.74 -12.21
CA LEU A 234 -16.47 25.06 -12.81
C LEU A 234 -15.04 25.48 -13.22
N MET A 235 -14.02 25.16 -12.41
CA MET A 235 -12.62 25.41 -12.80
C MET A 235 -12.25 24.67 -14.09
N HIS A 236 -12.56 23.38 -14.16
CA HIS A 236 -12.28 22.54 -15.34
C HIS A 236 -13.04 23.03 -16.58
N GLU A 237 -14.32 23.35 -16.43
CA GLU A 237 -15.14 23.91 -17.50
C GLU A 237 -14.50 25.19 -18.06
N ARG A 238 -14.11 26.13 -17.18
CA ARG A 238 -13.51 27.39 -17.61
C ARG A 238 -12.12 27.23 -18.22
N TYR A 239 -11.31 26.32 -17.68
CA TYR A 239 -10.00 26.00 -18.22
C TYR A 239 -10.09 25.45 -19.65
N THR A 240 -11.00 24.48 -19.87
CA THR A 240 -11.17 23.83 -21.18
C THR A 240 -11.86 24.73 -22.20
N GLN A 241 -12.86 25.52 -21.81
CA GLN A 241 -13.49 26.53 -22.69
C GLN A 241 -12.49 27.59 -23.17
N ALA A 242 -11.46 27.88 -22.38
CA ALA A 242 -10.42 28.83 -22.71
C ALA A 242 -9.32 28.26 -23.62
N GLY A 243 -9.35 26.96 -23.93
CA GLY A 243 -8.42 26.29 -24.84
C GLY A 243 -7.44 25.31 -24.17
N GLY A 244 -7.44 25.21 -22.84
CA GLY A 244 -6.57 24.28 -22.13
C GLY A 244 -7.01 22.83 -22.29
N ASP A 245 -6.06 21.90 -22.48
CA ASP A 245 -6.33 20.46 -22.52
C ASP A 245 -6.24 19.87 -21.10
N ALA A 246 -7.39 19.50 -20.55
CA ALA A 246 -7.50 18.88 -19.24
C ALA A 246 -8.50 17.72 -19.24
N ARG A 247 -8.05 16.56 -18.78
CA ARG A 247 -8.93 15.43 -18.45
C ARG A 247 -9.10 15.33 -16.94
N VAL A 248 -10.33 15.26 -16.48
CA VAL A 248 -10.65 15.00 -15.06
C VAL A 248 -10.83 13.50 -14.84
N VAL A 249 -10.29 13.03 -13.72
CA VAL A 249 -10.67 11.77 -13.07
C VAL A 249 -11.38 12.15 -11.78
N ASP A 250 -12.68 11.91 -11.75
CA ASP A 250 -13.51 12.03 -10.55
C ASP A 250 -13.33 10.75 -9.73
N VAL A 251 -12.68 10.85 -8.57
CA VAL A 251 -12.41 9.71 -7.69
C VAL A 251 -13.60 9.40 -6.76
N GLY A 252 -14.70 10.16 -6.86
CA GLY A 252 -15.85 10.03 -5.97
C GLY A 252 -15.51 10.41 -4.52
N PRO A 253 -16.21 9.86 -3.52
CA PRO A 253 -15.85 10.06 -2.12
C PRO A 253 -14.57 9.29 -1.79
N PHE A 254 -13.59 9.98 -1.20
CA PHE A 254 -12.34 9.38 -0.75
C PHE A 254 -12.09 9.66 0.73
N MET A 255 -11.99 8.57 1.51
CA MET A 255 -11.82 8.60 2.96
C MET A 255 -12.76 9.64 3.62
N ASP A 256 -12.30 10.40 4.61
CA ASP A 256 -13.09 11.48 5.23
C ASP A 256 -13.08 12.80 4.43
N ASN A 257 -12.11 12.95 3.51
CA ASN A 257 -11.89 14.15 2.72
C ASN A 257 -11.03 13.82 1.49
N ALA A 258 -11.58 13.96 0.28
CA ALA A 258 -10.83 13.73 -0.97
C ALA A 258 -9.62 14.65 -1.13
N HIS A 259 -9.58 15.77 -0.42
CA HIS A 259 -8.41 16.66 -0.44
C HIS A 259 -7.11 15.99 0.05
N GLU A 260 -7.22 14.86 0.76
CA GLU A 260 -6.10 14.08 1.28
C GLU A 260 -5.67 12.93 0.34
N LEU A 261 -6.04 12.96 -0.95
CA LEU A 261 -5.82 11.86 -1.90
C LEU A 261 -4.38 11.32 -1.93
N LEU A 262 -3.37 12.17 -1.78
CA LEU A 262 -1.95 11.77 -1.77
C LEU A 262 -1.38 11.48 -0.37
N SER A 263 -2.18 11.67 0.69
CA SER A 263 -1.79 11.41 2.07
C SER A 263 -2.04 9.96 2.50
N TYR A 264 -2.76 9.17 1.68
CA TYR A 264 -3.24 7.83 1.99
C TYR A 264 -2.87 6.85 0.86
N ALA A 265 -2.45 5.64 1.23
CA ALA A 265 -2.00 4.61 0.28
C ALA A 265 -3.17 4.08 -0.56
N GLU A 266 -4.37 4.14 0.00
CA GLU A 266 -5.66 3.89 -0.62
C GLU A 266 -5.87 4.75 -1.86
N GLY A 267 -5.24 5.92 -1.95
CA GLY A 267 -5.28 6.76 -3.14
C GLY A 267 -4.54 6.12 -4.32
N LEU A 268 -3.48 5.35 -4.08
CA LEU A 268 -2.60 4.82 -5.12
C LEU A 268 -3.37 4.00 -6.15
N VAL A 269 -4.26 3.10 -5.71
CA VAL A 269 -5.06 2.26 -6.62
C VAL A 269 -6.03 3.05 -7.49
N LEU A 270 -6.41 4.27 -7.06
CA LEU A 270 -7.33 5.14 -7.80
C LEU A 270 -6.61 5.95 -8.87
N TRP A 271 -5.43 6.51 -8.57
CA TRP A 271 -4.77 7.46 -9.46
C TRP A 271 -3.59 6.87 -10.24
N ILE A 272 -2.92 5.81 -9.77
CA ILE A 272 -1.77 5.21 -10.47
C ILE A 272 -2.13 4.77 -11.90
N PRO A 273 -3.19 3.98 -12.14
CA PRO A 273 -3.50 3.51 -13.50
C PRO A 273 -3.75 4.67 -14.46
N GLU A 274 -4.38 5.73 -13.97
CA GLU A 274 -4.72 6.93 -14.73
C GLU A 274 -3.49 7.79 -15.05
N ALA A 275 -2.58 7.91 -14.07
CA ALA A 275 -1.30 8.58 -14.25
C ALA A 275 -0.39 7.79 -15.21
N ASP A 276 -0.36 6.46 -15.12
CA ASP A 276 0.40 5.60 -16.04
C ASP A 276 -0.11 5.70 -17.48
N ALA A 277 -1.42 5.66 -17.66
CA ALA A 277 -2.03 5.84 -18.96
C ALA A 277 -1.73 7.23 -19.53
N PHE A 278 -1.72 8.27 -18.70
CA PHE A 278 -1.39 9.63 -19.12
C PHE A 278 0.08 9.78 -19.49
N LEU A 279 1.02 9.36 -18.62
CA LEU A 279 2.45 9.39 -18.91
C LEU A 279 2.79 8.59 -20.17
N GLY A 280 2.18 7.41 -20.34
CA GLY A 280 2.37 6.59 -21.54
C GLY A 280 1.93 7.28 -22.82
N ARG A 281 0.78 7.99 -22.81
CA ARG A 281 0.34 8.80 -23.97
C ARG A 281 1.30 9.93 -24.32
N LEU A 282 2.04 10.44 -23.33
CA LEU A 282 3.03 11.50 -23.51
C LEU A 282 4.42 10.97 -23.92
N GLY A 283 4.58 9.65 -24.07
CA GLY A 283 5.87 9.03 -24.34
C GLY A 283 6.83 9.10 -23.15
N LEU A 284 6.31 9.29 -21.94
CA LEU A 284 7.09 9.33 -20.71
C LEU A 284 7.08 7.95 -20.01
N PRO A 285 8.10 7.60 -19.19
CA PRO A 285 8.11 6.34 -18.45
C PRO A 285 6.88 6.18 -17.56
N ASN A 286 6.24 5.01 -17.65
CA ASN A 286 4.96 4.73 -16.99
C ASN A 286 4.86 3.28 -16.47
N GLN A 287 5.98 2.57 -16.39
CA GLN A 287 6.06 1.22 -15.85
C GLN A 287 6.92 1.23 -14.60
N PRO A 288 6.55 0.49 -13.54
CA PRO A 288 7.36 0.38 -12.34
C PRO A 288 8.59 -0.50 -12.63
N ILE A 289 9.75 0.13 -12.84
CA ILE A 289 11.04 -0.54 -13.01
C ILE A 289 11.81 -0.68 -11.69
N HIS A 290 11.37 0.04 -10.65
CA HIS A 290 11.83 -0.07 -9.27
C HIS A 290 10.62 -0.36 -8.34
N PRO A 291 10.11 -1.60 -8.33
CA PRO A 291 8.93 -1.97 -7.55
C PRO A 291 9.11 -1.80 -6.03
N GLU A 292 10.34 -1.71 -5.54
CA GLU A 292 10.69 -1.49 -4.13
C GLU A 292 10.19 -0.14 -3.57
N TYR A 293 9.87 0.84 -4.43
CA TYR A 293 9.23 2.09 -4.00
C TYR A 293 7.69 2.01 -3.96
N LEU A 294 7.07 0.88 -4.26
CA LEU A 294 5.61 0.74 -4.20
C LEU A 294 5.21 -0.22 -3.07
N PRO A 295 3.98 -0.14 -2.56
CA PRO A 295 3.50 -1.11 -1.59
C PRO A 295 3.57 -2.53 -2.16
N THR A 296 3.86 -3.49 -1.29
CA THR A 296 3.87 -4.91 -1.60
C THR A 296 2.54 -5.29 -2.24
N PRO A 297 2.55 -5.86 -3.47
CA PRO A 297 1.33 -6.32 -4.12
C PRO A 297 0.61 -7.35 -3.24
N PHE A 298 -0.72 -7.27 -3.20
CA PHE A 298 -1.49 -8.21 -2.41
C PHE A 298 -1.42 -9.59 -3.07
N PRO A 299 -0.99 -10.64 -2.33
CA PRO A 299 -0.97 -11.97 -2.88
C PRO A 299 -2.40 -12.43 -3.23
N PRO A 300 -2.56 -13.29 -4.24
CA PRO A 300 -3.86 -13.84 -4.58
C PRO A 300 -4.42 -14.68 -3.42
N PRO A 301 -5.75 -14.83 -3.33
CA PRO A 301 -6.38 -15.73 -2.36
C PRO A 301 -5.86 -17.17 -2.54
N SER A 302 -5.48 -17.79 -1.44
CA SER A 302 -4.97 -19.18 -1.42
C SER A 302 -6.06 -20.23 -1.58
N GLY A 303 -7.31 -19.87 -1.30
CA GLY A 303 -8.43 -20.81 -1.19
C GLY A 303 -8.39 -21.71 0.06
N TYR A 304 -7.48 -21.47 1.02
CA TYR A 304 -7.34 -22.30 2.21
C TYR A 304 -8.58 -22.25 3.14
N ALA A 305 -9.07 -21.05 3.45
CA ALA A 305 -10.20 -20.83 4.35
C ALA A 305 -10.90 -19.51 4.05
N ALA A 306 -12.14 -19.35 4.52
CA ALA A 306 -12.79 -18.04 4.59
C ALA A 306 -12.06 -17.15 5.60
N VAL A 307 -11.98 -15.84 5.32
CA VAL A 307 -11.25 -14.90 6.18
C VAL A 307 -11.87 -14.73 7.56
N ASP A 308 -13.18 -14.94 7.70
CA ASP A 308 -13.89 -14.87 8.98
C ASP A 308 -13.81 -16.17 9.79
N ASP A 309 -13.18 -17.23 9.24
CA ASP A 309 -12.99 -18.50 9.90
C ASP A 309 -11.80 -18.45 10.89
N VAL A 310 -12.05 -17.86 12.06
CA VAL A 310 -11.07 -17.71 13.15
C VAL A 310 -10.47 -19.05 13.60
N ALA A 311 -11.21 -20.15 13.45
CA ALA A 311 -10.76 -21.49 13.84
C ALA A 311 -9.82 -22.14 12.81
N ALA A 312 -9.71 -21.58 11.60
CA ALA A 312 -8.80 -22.04 10.56
C ALA A 312 -7.38 -21.46 10.69
N VAL A 313 -7.22 -20.35 11.43
CA VAL A 313 -5.93 -19.66 11.53
C VAL A 313 -4.91 -20.51 12.30
N PRO A 314 -3.77 -20.85 11.69
CA PRO A 314 -2.79 -21.74 12.29
C PRO A 314 -2.11 -21.09 13.51
N TYR A 315 -1.63 -21.95 14.42
CA TYR A 315 -0.80 -21.61 15.59
C TYR A 315 -1.46 -20.74 16.68
N LEU A 316 -2.67 -20.25 16.48
CA LEU A 316 -3.30 -19.33 17.42
C LEU A 316 -3.82 -20.05 18.68
N ASN A 317 -3.49 -19.49 19.84
CA ASN A 317 -4.20 -19.75 21.09
C ASN A 317 -5.45 -18.84 21.20
N ASP A 318 -6.15 -18.85 22.34
CA ASP A 318 -7.36 -18.03 22.51
C ASP A 318 -7.10 -16.52 22.41
N GLN A 319 -5.97 -16.05 22.93
CA GLN A 319 -5.57 -14.65 22.81
C GLN A 319 -5.26 -14.27 21.36
N GLY A 320 -4.57 -15.13 20.62
CA GLY A 320 -4.31 -14.97 19.19
C GLY A 320 -5.61 -14.92 18.38
N ARG A 321 -6.57 -15.80 18.69
CA ARG A 321 -7.90 -15.77 18.06
C ARG A 321 -8.63 -14.46 18.32
N GLU A 322 -8.52 -13.90 19.52
CA GLU A 322 -9.11 -12.59 19.82
C GLU A 322 -8.40 -11.45 19.10
N LEU A 323 -7.08 -11.50 18.97
CA LEU A 323 -6.33 -10.59 18.10
C LEU A 323 -6.79 -10.67 16.64
N TYR A 324 -7.07 -11.88 16.14
CA TYR A 324 -7.57 -12.06 14.78
C TYR A 324 -8.99 -11.47 14.60
N ARG A 325 -9.89 -11.66 15.58
CA ARG A 325 -11.21 -11.00 15.55
C ARG A 325 -11.11 -9.48 15.50
N ARG A 326 -10.22 -8.90 16.30
CA ARG A 326 -9.94 -7.45 16.24
C ARG A 326 -9.35 -7.04 14.90
N PHE A 327 -8.49 -7.85 14.30
CA PHE A 327 -7.99 -7.62 12.95
C PHE A 327 -9.10 -7.57 11.90
N LEU A 328 -10.09 -8.46 11.97
CA LEU A 328 -11.25 -8.48 11.06
C LEU A 328 -12.13 -7.22 11.17
N ALA A 329 -12.02 -6.45 12.23
CA ALA A 329 -12.72 -5.17 12.40
C ALA A 329 -11.87 -3.94 11.98
N LYS A 330 -10.59 -4.12 11.62
CA LYS A 330 -9.71 -3.02 11.20
C LYS A 330 -10.10 -2.49 9.81
N PRO A 331 -9.92 -1.19 9.53
CA PRO A 331 -10.06 -0.64 8.19
C PRO A 331 -9.14 -1.32 7.17
N LEU A 332 -9.55 -1.31 5.91
CA LEU A 332 -8.68 -1.69 4.79
C LEU A 332 -7.77 -0.50 4.41
N PRO A 333 -6.55 -0.76 3.90
CA PRO A 333 -5.93 -2.06 3.74
C PRO A 333 -5.36 -2.59 5.05
N ARG A 334 -5.35 -3.92 5.21
CA ARG A 334 -4.87 -4.62 6.40
C ARG A 334 -4.16 -5.94 6.07
N ALA A 335 -3.20 -6.31 6.90
CA ALA A 335 -2.45 -7.57 6.80
C ALA A 335 -2.36 -8.24 8.17
N PHE A 336 -2.55 -9.56 8.22
CA PHE A 336 -2.34 -10.37 9.42
C PHE A 336 -1.13 -11.27 9.23
N ILE A 337 -0.11 -11.09 10.08
CA ILE A 337 1.14 -11.84 10.04
C ILE A 337 1.19 -12.75 11.27
N LEU A 338 1.64 -13.98 11.07
CA LEU A 338 1.81 -14.97 12.11
C LEU A 338 3.10 -15.77 11.93
N THR A 339 3.51 -16.47 12.98
CA THR A 339 4.61 -17.44 12.93
C THR A 339 4.22 -18.72 13.67
N PRO A 340 4.81 -19.87 13.33
CA PRO A 340 4.64 -21.12 14.09
C PRO A 340 5.07 -21.02 15.56
N ARG A 341 5.91 -20.02 15.91
CA ARG A 341 6.62 -19.93 17.20
C ARG A 341 6.36 -18.63 17.97
N GLY A 342 5.20 -18.00 17.76
CA GLY A 342 4.61 -17.09 18.76
C GLY A 342 4.54 -15.60 18.42
N PHE A 343 4.87 -15.18 17.20
CA PHE A 343 4.51 -13.84 16.73
C PHE A 343 3.15 -13.91 16.04
N THR A 344 2.25 -12.99 16.38
CA THR A 344 0.98 -12.78 15.68
C THR A 344 0.65 -11.30 15.76
N GLY A 345 0.30 -10.67 14.63
CA GLY A 345 0.01 -9.24 14.59
C GLY A 345 -0.88 -8.84 13.41
N GLY A 346 -1.86 -7.99 13.69
CA GLY A 346 -2.70 -7.34 12.69
C GLY A 346 -2.23 -5.92 12.42
N PHE A 347 -2.00 -5.59 11.16
CA PHE A 347 -1.49 -4.31 10.69
C PHE A 347 -2.53 -3.70 9.75
N ASP A 348 -2.89 -2.45 9.94
CA ASP A 348 -3.82 -1.70 9.09
C ASP A 348 -3.26 -0.32 8.75
N ARG A 349 -3.83 0.32 7.71
CA ARG A 349 -3.49 1.67 7.25
C ARG A 349 -2.00 1.81 6.86
N GLY A 350 -1.58 3.03 6.55
CA GLY A 350 -0.19 3.31 6.18
C GLY A 350 0.14 2.87 4.75
N PHE A 351 1.37 3.15 4.32
CA PHE A 351 1.80 2.88 2.94
C PHE A 351 1.73 1.40 2.56
N ASP A 352 2.24 0.52 3.44
CA ASP A 352 2.32 -0.91 3.18
C ASP A 352 2.13 -1.70 4.49
N PRO A 353 0.91 -2.18 4.81
CA PRO A 353 0.67 -2.99 6.00
C PRO A 353 1.40 -4.34 5.96
N ILE A 354 1.67 -4.89 4.76
CA ILE A 354 2.41 -6.15 4.61
C ILE A 354 3.87 -5.94 4.99
N ALA A 355 4.58 -5.02 4.34
CA ALA A 355 6.00 -4.79 4.61
C ALA A 355 6.24 -4.36 6.06
N ARG A 356 5.38 -3.50 6.63
CA ARG A 356 5.48 -3.12 8.05
C ARG A 356 5.29 -4.33 8.97
N GLY A 357 4.29 -5.16 8.68
CA GLY A 357 4.03 -6.36 9.47
C GLY A 357 5.14 -7.38 9.39
N MET A 358 5.68 -7.61 8.20
CA MET A 358 6.82 -8.49 7.96
C MET A 358 8.09 -7.96 8.64
N ALA A 359 8.37 -6.65 8.59
CA ALA A 359 9.50 -6.04 9.28
C ALA A 359 9.36 -6.10 10.81
N ALA A 360 8.16 -5.88 11.36
CA ALA A 360 7.88 -6.03 12.78
C ALA A 360 8.07 -7.49 13.24
N CYS A 361 7.58 -8.44 12.46
CA CYS A 361 7.78 -9.87 12.69
C CYS A 361 9.27 -10.27 12.61
N GLY A 362 10.00 -9.77 11.60
CA GLY A 362 11.41 -10.07 11.35
C GLY A 362 12.36 -9.68 12.50
N LYS A 363 11.96 -8.74 13.36
CA LYS A 363 12.68 -8.39 14.59
C LYS A 363 12.58 -9.46 15.67
N MET A 364 11.58 -10.34 15.60
CA MET A 364 11.24 -11.35 16.61
C MET A 364 11.43 -12.78 16.11
N SER A 365 11.24 -13.03 14.82
CA SER A 365 11.27 -14.37 14.23
C SER A 365 11.73 -14.33 12.78
N GLN A 366 12.26 -15.45 12.30
CA GLN A 366 12.61 -15.63 10.87
C GLN A 366 11.55 -16.39 10.07
N ASP A 367 10.55 -16.98 10.74
CA ASP A 367 9.51 -17.80 10.10
C ASP A 367 8.21 -16.99 9.88
N CYS A 368 8.33 -15.74 9.44
CA CYS A 368 7.21 -14.82 9.24
C CYS A 368 6.33 -15.26 8.06
N GLN A 369 5.04 -15.48 8.35
CA GLN A 369 4.05 -15.88 7.36
C GLN A 369 2.92 -14.86 7.31
N LEU A 370 2.57 -14.45 6.09
CA LEU A 370 1.38 -13.65 5.84
C LEU A 370 0.17 -14.58 5.78
N TYR A 371 -0.83 -14.33 6.63
CA TYR A 371 -2.04 -15.13 6.71
C TYR A 371 -3.20 -14.59 5.89
N ALA A 372 -3.55 -13.34 6.16
CA ALA A 372 -4.66 -12.68 5.50
C ALA A 372 -4.26 -11.28 5.07
N VAL A 373 -4.77 -10.86 3.92
CA VAL A 373 -4.69 -9.48 3.44
C VAL A 373 -6.11 -9.05 3.11
N ASP A 374 -6.55 -7.94 3.67
CA ASP A 374 -7.91 -7.43 3.57
C ASP A 374 -8.98 -8.47 3.95
N ASN A 375 -9.65 -9.01 2.94
CA ASN A 375 -10.75 -9.96 3.07
C ASN A 375 -10.39 -11.35 2.52
N ASP A 376 -9.11 -11.57 2.20
CA ASP A 376 -8.63 -12.80 1.59
C ASP A 376 -7.60 -13.50 2.48
N VAL A 377 -7.73 -14.83 2.58
CA VAL A 377 -6.70 -15.68 3.18
C VAL A 377 -5.66 -15.99 2.11
N VAL A 378 -4.43 -15.53 2.31
CA VAL A 378 -3.31 -15.70 1.37
C VAL A 378 -2.33 -16.79 1.81
N TRP A 379 -2.47 -17.31 3.04
CA TRP A 379 -1.64 -18.42 3.50
C TRP A 379 -2.02 -19.72 2.82
N ALA A 380 -1.04 -20.31 2.15
CA ALA A 380 -1.15 -21.66 1.61
C ALA A 380 -0.54 -22.67 2.58
N ARG A 381 -1.26 -23.77 2.80
CA ARG A 381 -0.71 -24.95 3.46
C ARG A 381 0.45 -25.54 2.64
N PRO A 382 1.56 -25.97 3.26
CA PRO A 382 2.71 -26.52 2.53
C PRO A 382 2.37 -27.78 1.74
N THR A 383 1.62 -28.72 2.34
CA THR A 383 1.05 -29.87 1.65
C THR A 383 -0.41 -29.59 1.25
N PRO A 384 -0.74 -29.56 -0.05
CA PRO A 384 -2.12 -29.39 -0.50
C PRO A 384 -3.05 -30.48 0.04
N ALA A 385 -4.24 -30.06 0.49
CA ALA A 385 -5.28 -30.99 0.89
C ALA A 385 -5.89 -31.64 -0.37
N PRO A 386 -6.09 -32.96 -0.41
CA PRO A 386 -6.87 -33.56 -1.49
C PRO A 386 -8.32 -33.06 -1.44
N PRO A 387 -9.03 -33.07 -2.58
CA PRO A 387 -10.42 -32.62 -2.61
C PRO A 387 -11.30 -33.47 -1.71
N ALA A 388 -12.37 -32.87 -1.18
CA ALA A 388 -13.38 -33.60 -0.44
C ALA A 388 -13.96 -34.71 -1.34
N SER A 389 -13.91 -35.94 -0.83
CA SER A 389 -14.29 -37.14 -1.57
C SER A 389 -15.80 -37.38 -1.60
N GLY A 390 -16.54 -36.82 -0.62
CA GLY A 390 -17.94 -37.16 -0.38
C GLY A 390 -18.16 -38.57 0.15
N PHE A 391 -17.10 -39.31 0.53
CA PHE A 391 -17.18 -40.70 0.97
C PHE A 391 -18.04 -40.92 2.22
N ALA A 392 -17.91 -40.02 3.21
CA ALA A 392 -18.70 -40.05 4.43
C ALA A 392 -18.78 -38.66 5.07
N ALA A 393 -19.73 -38.47 5.98
CA ALA A 393 -19.73 -37.29 6.84
C ALA A 393 -18.48 -37.32 7.75
N ILE A 394 -17.86 -36.16 8.00
CA ILE A 394 -16.65 -36.07 8.84
C ILE A 394 -16.87 -36.62 10.26
N THR A 395 -18.11 -36.55 10.76
CA THR A 395 -18.51 -37.05 12.08
C THR A 395 -18.81 -38.55 12.12
N ASP A 396 -18.89 -39.23 10.97
CA ASP A 396 -19.19 -40.65 10.90
C ASP A 396 -17.93 -41.48 11.16
N ALA A 397 -17.70 -41.80 12.44
CA ALA A 397 -16.58 -42.62 12.85
C ALA A 397 -16.72 -44.10 12.46
N ALA A 398 -17.93 -44.57 12.11
CA ALA A 398 -18.16 -45.94 11.69
C ALA A 398 -17.71 -46.18 10.24
N ALA A 399 -17.66 -45.12 9.43
CA ALA A 399 -17.19 -45.17 8.05
C ALA A 399 -15.66 -45.31 7.89
N LEU A 400 -14.86 -45.15 8.95
CA LEU A 400 -13.40 -45.29 8.87
C LEU A 400 -13.00 -46.73 8.50
N PRO A 401 -12.37 -46.97 7.34
CA PRO A 401 -11.96 -48.31 6.96
C PRO A 401 -10.74 -48.75 7.75
N TYR A 402 -10.58 -50.06 7.96
CA TYR A 402 -9.43 -50.72 8.63
C TYR A 402 -9.25 -50.43 10.12
N ILE A 403 -9.89 -49.37 10.65
CA ILE A 403 -9.65 -48.89 12.01
C ILE A 403 -10.44 -49.65 13.07
N ASN A 404 -9.77 -49.99 14.18
CA ASN A 404 -10.38 -50.61 15.37
C ASN A 404 -10.97 -49.57 16.36
N ASP A 405 -11.50 -50.01 17.50
CA ASP A 405 -12.13 -49.11 18.47
C ASP A 405 -11.16 -48.06 19.06
N GLN A 406 -9.88 -48.41 19.22
CA GLN A 406 -8.87 -47.45 19.68
C GLN A 406 -8.64 -46.34 18.66
N GLY A 407 -8.56 -46.68 17.37
CA GLY A 407 -8.41 -45.68 16.33
C GLY A 407 -9.69 -44.87 16.10
N ARG A 408 -10.89 -45.44 16.31
CA ARG A 408 -12.15 -44.67 16.33
C ARG A 408 -12.17 -43.67 17.49
N ALA A 409 -11.72 -44.07 18.68
CA ALA A 409 -11.56 -43.15 19.80
C ALA A 409 -10.52 -42.06 19.51
N ALA A 410 -9.42 -42.39 18.81
CA ALA A 410 -8.45 -41.40 18.35
C ALA A 410 -9.03 -40.45 17.31
N TYR A 411 -9.87 -40.93 16.39
CA TYR A 411 -10.57 -40.10 15.42
C TYR A 411 -11.54 -39.13 16.10
N ALA A 412 -12.29 -39.58 17.12
CA ALA A 412 -13.13 -38.71 17.93
C ALA A 412 -12.32 -37.58 18.59
N ARG A 413 -11.10 -37.87 19.07
CA ARG A 413 -10.17 -36.83 19.55
C ARG A 413 -9.71 -35.90 18.44
N TYR A 414 -9.38 -36.43 17.26
CA TYR A 414 -9.00 -35.63 16.09
C TYR A 414 -10.09 -34.59 15.73
N LEU A 415 -11.37 -34.97 15.82
CA LEU A 415 -12.47 -34.06 15.52
C LEU A 415 -12.48 -32.81 16.41
N THR A 416 -11.99 -32.89 17.66
CA THR A 416 -11.94 -31.74 18.59
C THR A 416 -10.70 -30.87 18.45
N LEU A 417 -9.69 -31.31 17.67
CA LEU A 417 -8.44 -30.58 17.52
C LEU A 417 -8.57 -29.34 16.61
N PRO A 418 -7.75 -28.30 16.84
CA PRO A 418 -7.74 -27.11 16.00
C PRO A 418 -7.21 -27.39 14.60
N ARG A 419 -7.58 -26.54 13.65
CA ARG A 419 -6.98 -26.55 12.31
C ARG A 419 -5.65 -25.77 12.29
N PRO A 420 -4.78 -26.06 11.30
CA PRO A 420 -4.90 -27.17 10.35
C PRO A 420 -4.69 -28.53 11.04
N LYS A 421 -5.32 -29.59 10.53
CA LYS A 421 -5.19 -30.97 11.05
C LYS A 421 -5.35 -32.03 9.95
N ALA A 422 -4.81 -33.23 10.19
CA ALA A 422 -4.98 -34.37 9.29
C ALA A 422 -5.04 -35.69 10.06
N PHE A 423 -5.84 -36.63 9.58
CA PHE A 423 -5.96 -38.00 10.08
C PHE A 423 -5.62 -38.99 8.96
N ILE A 424 -4.63 -39.83 9.21
CA ILE A 424 -4.04 -40.77 8.26
C ILE A 424 -4.34 -42.19 8.73
N ILE A 425 -4.68 -43.06 7.80
CA ILE A 425 -4.96 -44.48 8.06
C ILE A 425 -4.13 -45.36 7.12
N ALA A 426 -3.92 -46.61 7.52
CA ALA A 426 -3.24 -47.64 6.76
C ALA A 426 -4.09 -48.93 6.67
N PRO A 427 -3.94 -49.75 5.62
CA PRO A 427 -4.73 -50.96 5.44
C PRO A 427 -4.56 -52.03 6.53
N ASP A 428 -3.42 -52.02 7.24
CA ASP A 428 -3.13 -52.92 8.36
C ASP A 428 -3.78 -52.49 9.69
N GLY A 429 -4.62 -51.45 9.65
CA GLY A 429 -5.27 -50.85 10.82
C GLY A 429 -4.43 -49.79 11.54
N GLY A 430 -3.22 -49.48 11.03
CA GLY A 430 -2.41 -48.38 11.50
C GLY A 430 -3.07 -47.02 11.27
N TRP A 431 -2.79 -46.07 12.16
CA TRP A 431 -3.29 -44.70 12.04
C TRP A 431 -2.36 -43.70 12.73
N ASN A 432 -2.41 -42.46 12.28
CA ASN A 432 -1.76 -41.34 12.94
C ASN A 432 -2.50 -40.03 12.64
N PHE A 433 -2.33 -39.02 13.48
CA PHE A 433 -2.89 -37.69 13.24
C PHE A 433 -1.98 -36.59 13.81
N ALA A 434 -2.07 -35.41 13.21
CA ALA A 434 -1.43 -34.21 13.71
C ALA A 434 -2.37 -33.01 13.55
N ALA A 435 -2.18 -31.99 14.39
CA ALA A 435 -3.00 -30.79 14.40
C ALA A 435 -2.22 -29.58 14.94
N GLY A 436 -2.61 -28.37 14.54
CA GLY A 436 -2.10 -27.12 15.10
C GLY A 436 -0.64 -26.77 14.74
N ILE A 437 -0.05 -27.48 13.77
CA ILE A 437 1.32 -27.27 13.27
C ILE A 437 1.31 -26.86 11.80
N ALA A 438 2.49 -26.53 11.24
CA ALA A 438 2.58 -25.95 9.90
C ALA A 438 2.11 -26.91 8.80
N ASP A 439 2.44 -28.20 8.93
CA ASP A 439 2.04 -29.23 8.00
C ASP A 439 1.63 -30.53 8.73
N PRO A 440 0.38 -30.57 9.23
CA PRO A 440 -0.13 -31.75 9.93
C PRO A 440 -0.29 -32.95 9.00
N GLN A 441 -0.55 -32.74 7.71
CA GLN A 441 -0.72 -33.83 6.75
C GLN A 441 0.60 -34.55 6.49
N ALA A 442 1.66 -33.82 6.15
CA ALA A 442 2.98 -34.40 5.96
C ALA A 442 3.49 -35.06 7.24
N ARG A 443 3.29 -34.41 8.40
CA ARG A 443 3.71 -34.96 9.70
C ARG A 443 3.01 -36.28 10.01
N ALA A 444 1.69 -36.32 9.91
CA ALA A 444 0.92 -37.52 10.22
C ALA A 444 1.20 -38.65 9.20
N LEU A 445 1.46 -38.31 7.93
CA LEU A 445 1.88 -39.28 6.91
C LEU A 445 3.24 -39.90 7.26
N ALA A 446 4.22 -39.08 7.63
CA ALA A 446 5.54 -39.56 8.02
C ALA A 446 5.49 -40.43 9.28
N ASP A 447 4.76 -39.98 10.31
CA ASP A 447 4.65 -40.72 11.58
C ASP A 447 3.87 -42.04 11.41
N CYS A 448 2.92 -42.12 10.46
CA CYS A 448 2.27 -43.36 10.05
C CYS A 448 3.25 -44.27 9.29
N GLY A 449 3.92 -43.73 8.26
CA GLY A 449 4.84 -44.46 7.37
C GLY A 449 6.08 -45.02 8.08
N ALA A 450 6.44 -44.48 9.24
CA ALA A 450 7.50 -45.02 10.08
C ALA A 450 7.17 -46.42 10.65
N LYS A 451 5.89 -46.82 10.69
CA LYS A 451 5.42 -48.08 11.30
C LYS A 451 4.53 -48.93 10.39
N HIS A 452 3.93 -48.32 9.37
CA HIS A 452 2.90 -48.93 8.53
C HIS A 452 3.18 -48.67 7.05
N GLN A 453 2.62 -49.51 6.17
CA GLN A 453 2.68 -49.34 4.72
C GLN A 453 1.38 -48.77 4.16
N ASP A 454 1.45 -48.14 2.99
CA ASP A 454 0.28 -47.59 2.27
C ASP A 454 -0.56 -46.58 3.08
N CYS A 455 0.09 -45.81 3.97
CA CYS A 455 -0.55 -44.73 4.72
C CYS A 455 -1.14 -43.66 3.80
N ARG A 456 -2.42 -43.34 3.99
CA ARG A 456 -3.16 -42.37 3.17
C ARG A 456 -4.05 -41.48 4.04
N PRO A 457 -4.28 -40.22 3.63
CA PRO A 457 -5.17 -39.34 4.37
C PRO A 457 -6.62 -39.84 4.26
N TYR A 458 -7.25 -40.01 5.42
CA TYR A 458 -8.70 -40.23 5.50
C TYR A 458 -9.44 -38.90 5.58
N ALA A 459 -8.97 -38.01 6.46
CA ALA A 459 -9.55 -36.70 6.69
C ALA A 459 -8.48 -35.62 6.77
N VAL A 460 -8.79 -34.45 6.23
CA VAL A 460 -7.97 -33.24 6.35
C VAL A 460 -8.91 -32.11 6.76
N ASP A 461 -8.57 -31.43 7.85
CA ASP A 461 -9.40 -30.40 8.46
C ASP A 461 -10.84 -30.88 8.74
N GLY A 462 -11.82 -30.31 8.04
CA GLY A 462 -13.25 -30.64 8.17
C GLY A 462 -13.78 -31.59 7.09
N ALA A 463 -12.92 -32.09 6.18
CA ALA A 463 -13.34 -32.88 5.02
C ALA A 463 -12.80 -34.31 5.05
N VAL A 464 -13.65 -35.27 4.69
CA VAL A 464 -13.21 -36.63 4.35
C VAL A 464 -12.65 -36.61 2.93
N VAL A 465 -11.38 -36.98 2.78
CA VAL A 465 -10.63 -36.98 1.51
C VAL A 465 -10.38 -38.39 0.97
N TRP A 466 -10.85 -39.40 1.70
CA TRP A 466 -10.73 -40.81 1.33
C TRP A 466 -11.59 -41.17 0.12
N THR A 467 -10.99 -41.66 -0.97
CA THR A 467 -11.73 -42.05 -2.18
C THR A 467 -12.00 -43.57 -2.29
N GLY A 468 -11.73 -44.35 -1.24
CA GLY A 468 -11.72 -45.81 -1.33
C GLY A 468 -10.44 -46.34 -1.97
N GLN A 469 -10.27 -47.66 -2.00
CA GLN A 469 -9.28 -48.27 -2.89
C GLN A 469 -9.83 -48.18 -4.31
N ALA A 470 -9.12 -47.48 -5.21
CA ALA A 470 -9.29 -47.74 -6.64
C ALA A 470 -9.08 -49.24 -6.84
N GLY A 471 -10.14 -49.93 -7.28
CA GLY A 471 -10.10 -51.36 -7.55
C GLY A 471 -8.88 -51.69 -8.40
N ARG A 472 -8.12 -52.69 -7.96
CA ARG A 472 -7.16 -53.36 -8.84
C ARG A 472 -7.91 -54.16 -9.90
#